data_AF-A0A847XP13-F1
#
_entry.id   AF-A0A847XP13-F1
#
_cell.length_a   1.000
_cell.length_b   1.000
_cell.length_c   1.000
_cell.angle_alpha   90.00
_cell.angle_beta   90.00
_cell.angle_gamma   90.00
#
_symmetry.space_group_name_H-M   'P 1'
#
loop_
_entity.id
_entity.type
_entity.pdbx_description
1 polymer ?
#
loop_
_entity_poly.entity_id
_entity_poly.type
_entity_poly.pdbx_seq_one_letter_code
_entity_poly.pdbx_strand_id
1 'polypeptide(L)'
;MNNVMLSFLKKFFLFLIPFLLLFFIYLIWDPFMVLYDYDHFNREPHIHKNRDYVSTEMFIKNSGKYEYDSYILGASNSRFIPPGIWRNYIDTENNIFSFDASGENIVGIWSKIKYLQAKGHNIKNALVVIDPVVFDPFINNMPIFMKHYEVYPSSKYYFQYAYFLQFLNLRFIISQIQYMITGRLTDKFENVFETTYYYNDVITNEFHNVGVLNELKTDSLGYYKRRKDKFVTRTGT
;
A
#
# COMPACT_ATOMS: atom_id res chain seq x y z
N MET A 1 -1.94 -50.70 -2.04
CA MET A 1 -2.85 -49.53 -2.07
C MET A 1 -4.12 -49.94 -2.79
N ASN A 2 -5.26 -50.02 -2.10
CA ASN A 2 -6.52 -50.53 -2.68
C ASN A 2 -6.95 -49.71 -3.90
N ASN A 3 -7.49 -50.35 -4.94
CA ASN A 3 -7.93 -49.69 -6.19
C ASN A 3 -8.89 -48.51 -5.94
N VAL A 4 -9.70 -48.59 -4.89
CA VAL A 4 -10.59 -47.51 -4.43
C VAL A 4 -9.80 -46.30 -3.93
N MET A 5 -8.75 -46.52 -3.13
CA MET A 5 -7.89 -45.46 -2.61
C MET A 5 -7.09 -44.78 -3.73
N LEU A 6 -6.60 -45.54 -4.71
CA LEU A 6 -5.93 -44.98 -5.88
C LEU A 6 -6.89 -44.15 -6.76
N SER A 7 -8.12 -44.62 -6.95
CA SER A 7 -9.16 -43.87 -7.68
C SER A 7 -9.55 -42.57 -6.96
N PHE A 8 -9.69 -42.61 -5.63
CA PHE A 8 -9.96 -41.43 -4.82
C PHE A 8 -8.83 -40.40 -4.93
N LEU A 9 -7.57 -40.82 -4.77
CA LEU A 9 -6.41 -39.93 -4.89
C LEU A 9 -6.34 -39.28 -6.27
N LYS A 10 -6.56 -40.04 -7.36
CA LYS A 10 -6.59 -39.48 -8.73
C LYS A 10 -7.64 -38.38 -8.88
N LYS A 11 -8.86 -38.60 -8.39
CA LYS A 11 -9.94 -37.62 -8.44
C LYS A 11 -9.65 -36.39 -7.57
N PHE A 12 -9.07 -36.60 -6.38
CA PHE A 12 -8.66 -35.54 -5.48
C PHE A 12 -7.57 -34.65 -6.11
N PHE A 13 -6.52 -35.24 -6.69
CA PHE A 13 -5.49 -34.47 -7.38
C PHE A 13 -6.04 -33.75 -8.60
N LEU A 14 -6.89 -34.38 -9.40
CA LEU A 14 -7.56 -33.74 -10.54
C LEU A 14 -8.40 -32.53 -10.11
N PHE A 15 -9.10 -32.62 -8.99
CA PHE A 15 -9.85 -31.52 -8.39
C PHE A 15 -8.94 -30.38 -7.90
N LEU A 16 -7.74 -30.71 -7.39
CA LEU A 16 -6.77 -29.71 -6.90
C LEU A 16 -6.05 -28.95 -8.02
N ILE A 17 -5.97 -29.48 -9.25
CA ILE A 17 -5.25 -28.83 -10.36
C ILE A 17 -5.58 -27.33 -10.54
N PRO A 18 -6.85 -26.88 -10.62
CA PRO A 18 -7.14 -25.46 -10.79
C PRO A 18 -6.65 -24.60 -9.61
N PHE A 19 -6.71 -25.12 -8.38
CA PHE A 19 -6.23 -24.40 -7.19
C PHE A 19 -4.70 -24.33 -7.15
N LEU A 20 -4.02 -25.43 -7.50
CA LEU A 20 -2.57 -25.45 -7.64
C LEU A 20 -2.10 -24.50 -8.73
N LEU A 21 -2.80 -24.46 -9.87
CA LEU A 21 -2.50 -23.54 -10.96
C LEU A 21 -2.59 -22.08 -10.49
N LEU A 22 -3.69 -21.71 -9.80
CA LEU A 22 -3.85 -20.36 -9.23
C LEU A 22 -2.76 -20.05 -8.19
N PHE A 23 -2.41 -21.02 -7.36
CA PHE A 23 -1.32 -20.87 -6.38
C PHE A 23 0.02 -20.61 -7.06
N PHE A 24 0.39 -21.37 -8.10
CA PHE A 24 1.63 -21.13 -8.84
C PHE A 24 1.62 -19.80 -9.60
N ILE A 25 0.47 -19.40 -10.15
CA ILE A 25 0.31 -18.07 -10.78
C ILE A 25 0.56 -16.97 -9.75
N TYR A 26 -0.02 -17.07 -8.55
CA TYR A 26 0.21 -16.11 -7.47
C TYR A 26 1.69 -16.01 -7.11
N LEU A 27 2.38 -17.15 -6.96
CA LEU A 27 3.80 -17.17 -6.65
C LEU A 27 4.62 -16.46 -7.73
N ILE A 28 4.40 -16.77 -9.01
CA ILE A 28 5.20 -16.21 -10.11
C ILE A 28 4.91 -14.73 -10.34
N TRP A 29 3.63 -14.34 -10.29
CA TRP A 29 3.21 -13.00 -10.69
C TRP A 29 3.34 -11.97 -9.56
N ASP A 30 3.05 -12.38 -8.31
CA ASP A 30 3.04 -11.51 -7.12
C ASP A 30 2.45 -10.10 -7.37
N PRO A 31 1.17 -9.99 -7.74
CA PRO A 31 0.57 -8.72 -8.17
C PRO A 31 0.57 -7.64 -7.09
N PHE A 32 0.60 -8.05 -5.82
CA PHE A 32 0.60 -7.14 -4.69
C PHE A 32 2.00 -6.77 -4.22
N MET A 33 3.03 -7.41 -4.79
CA MET A 33 4.44 -7.22 -4.46
C MET A 33 4.72 -7.50 -2.98
N VAL A 34 4.35 -8.69 -2.50
CA VAL A 34 4.45 -9.11 -1.09
C VAL A 34 5.27 -10.37 -0.87
N LEU A 35 5.76 -11.02 -1.94
CA LEU A 35 6.51 -12.28 -1.89
C LEU A 35 8.02 -12.09 -2.07
N TYR A 36 8.42 -11.14 -2.90
CA TYR A 36 9.82 -10.94 -3.31
C TYR A 36 10.43 -9.64 -2.77
N ASP A 37 11.75 -9.54 -2.85
CA ASP A 37 12.46 -8.26 -2.65
C ASP A 37 12.38 -7.44 -3.94
N TYR A 38 11.93 -6.19 -3.81
CA TYR A 38 11.72 -5.27 -4.92
C TYR A 38 12.55 -4.00 -4.74
N ASP A 39 13.14 -3.49 -5.82
CA ASP A 39 13.87 -2.21 -5.80
C ASP A 39 12.97 -1.00 -5.60
N HIS A 40 11.73 -1.12 -6.03
CA HIS A 40 10.68 -0.13 -5.83
C HIS A 40 9.30 -0.80 -6.01
N PHE A 41 8.26 -0.19 -5.45
CA PHE A 41 6.89 -0.69 -5.49
C PHE A 41 5.98 0.08 -6.47
N ASN A 42 6.59 0.86 -7.37
CA ASN A 42 5.86 1.62 -8.39
C ASN A 42 5.43 0.79 -9.62
N ARG A 43 5.77 -0.52 -9.68
CA ARG A 43 5.32 -1.43 -10.75
C ARG A 43 3.83 -1.70 -10.61
N GLU A 44 3.12 -1.93 -11.72
CA GLU A 44 1.66 -2.14 -11.71
C GLU A 44 0.91 -1.08 -10.89
N PRO A 45 0.99 0.21 -11.27
CA PRO A 45 0.43 1.31 -10.47
C PRO A 45 -1.09 1.24 -10.31
N HIS A 46 -1.77 0.50 -11.19
CA HIS A 46 -3.21 0.26 -11.13
C HIS A 46 -3.61 -0.76 -10.05
N ILE A 47 -2.68 -1.58 -9.54
CA ILE A 47 -2.97 -2.53 -8.46
C ILE A 47 -2.66 -1.87 -7.12
N HIS A 48 -3.68 -1.82 -6.25
CA HIS A 48 -3.53 -1.30 -4.90
C HIS A 48 -2.57 -2.20 -4.09
N LYS A 49 -1.54 -1.58 -3.53
CA LYS A 49 -0.56 -2.23 -2.65
C LYS A 49 -0.83 -1.84 -1.21
N ASN A 50 -0.42 -2.68 -0.27
CA ASN A 50 -0.42 -2.29 1.13
C ASN A 50 0.59 -1.17 1.35
N ARG A 51 0.09 0.03 1.63
CA ARG A 51 0.92 1.23 1.85
C ARG A 51 1.84 1.07 3.06
N ASP A 52 1.39 0.45 4.15
CA ASP A 52 2.21 0.23 5.35
C ASP A 52 3.35 -0.75 5.07
N TYR A 53 3.05 -1.88 4.43
CA TYR A 53 4.02 -2.89 4.02
C TYR A 53 5.07 -2.30 3.08
N VAL A 54 4.62 -1.66 1.98
CA VAL A 54 5.49 -1.04 0.98
C VAL A 54 6.39 0.03 1.60
N SER A 55 5.83 0.93 2.40
CA SER A 55 6.60 1.99 3.05
C SER A 55 7.64 1.42 4.02
N THR A 56 7.29 0.35 4.73
CA THR A 56 8.21 -0.30 5.66
C THR A 56 9.32 -1.07 4.95
N GLU A 57 9.02 -1.84 3.90
CA GLU A 57 10.02 -2.54 3.10
C GLU A 57 10.98 -1.54 2.43
N MET A 58 10.46 -0.43 1.90
CA MET A 58 11.30 0.67 1.39
C MET A 58 12.19 1.26 2.48
N PHE A 59 11.67 1.47 3.70
CA PHE A 59 12.47 1.95 4.82
C PHE A 59 13.59 0.96 5.17
N ILE A 60 13.25 -0.32 5.38
CA ILE A 60 14.22 -1.38 5.74
C ILE A 60 15.34 -1.48 4.71
N LYS A 61 14.99 -1.46 3.42
CA LYS A 61 15.95 -1.56 2.32
C LYS A 61 16.90 -0.36 2.25
N ASN A 62 16.42 0.82 2.62
CA ASN A 62 17.14 2.07 2.45
C ASN A 62 17.83 2.57 3.71
N SER A 63 17.40 2.15 4.90
CA SER A 63 17.93 2.65 6.17
C SER A 63 19.38 2.24 6.43
N GLY A 64 19.90 1.23 5.71
CA GLY A 64 21.33 0.90 5.65
C GLY A 64 22.13 1.67 4.59
N LYS A 65 21.47 2.45 3.74
CA LYS A 65 22.08 3.21 2.62
C LYS A 65 22.01 4.72 2.81
N TYR A 66 20.95 5.20 3.46
CA TYR A 66 20.68 6.59 3.69
C TYR A 66 20.40 6.82 5.18
N GLU A 67 20.88 7.95 5.69
CA GLU A 67 20.58 8.37 7.05
C GLU A 67 19.20 9.06 7.09
N TYR A 68 18.35 8.58 7.98
CA TYR A 68 17.05 9.16 8.30
C TYR A 68 17.01 9.54 9.77
N ASP A 69 16.58 10.77 10.07
CA ASP A 69 16.39 11.23 11.45
C ASP A 69 15.04 11.93 11.69
N SER A 70 14.25 12.05 10.63
CA SER A 70 13.02 12.84 10.61
C SER A 70 11.91 12.07 9.92
N TYR A 71 10.78 11.90 10.61
CA TYR A 71 9.74 10.96 10.18
C TYR A 71 8.36 11.60 10.14
N ILE A 72 7.63 11.36 9.05
CA ILE A 72 6.21 11.74 8.92
C ILE A 72 5.37 10.49 9.15
N LEU A 73 4.44 10.58 10.11
CA LEU A 73 3.57 9.51 10.57
C LEU A 73 2.12 9.96 10.47
N GLY A 74 1.25 9.13 9.90
CA GLY A 74 -0.19 9.39 9.85
C GLY A 74 -0.88 8.63 8.72
N ALA A 75 -2.19 8.85 8.61
CA ALA A 75 -3.02 8.20 7.60
C ALA A 75 -2.92 8.91 6.24
N SER A 76 -3.93 8.74 5.38
CA SER A 76 -3.98 9.30 4.03
C SER A 76 -3.72 10.82 3.99
N ASN A 77 -4.11 11.57 5.01
CA ASN A 77 -3.91 13.03 5.04
C ASN A 77 -2.45 13.44 5.28
N SER A 78 -1.62 12.56 5.83
CA SER A 78 -0.19 12.86 6.04
C SER A 78 0.56 13.11 4.72
N ARG A 79 0.09 12.52 3.62
CA ARG A 79 0.63 12.71 2.27
C ARG A 79 0.55 14.15 1.76
N PHE A 80 -0.33 14.98 2.32
CA PHE A 80 -0.41 16.39 1.95
C PHE A 80 0.69 17.25 2.57
N ILE A 81 1.51 16.67 3.46
CA ILE A 81 2.72 17.29 4.00
C ILE A 81 3.91 16.44 3.52
N PRO A 82 4.37 16.64 2.27
CA PRO A 82 5.45 15.82 1.71
C PRO A 82 6.81 16.12 2.38
N PRO A 83 7.71 15.12 2.46
CA PRO A 83 9.10 15.30 2.89
C PRO A 83 9.80 16.52 2.27
N GLY A 84 9.67 16.74 0.96
CA GLY A 84 10.29 17.84 0.24
C GLY A 84 9.82 19.24 0.68
N ILE A 85 8.59 19.35 1.21
CA ILE A 85 8.08 20.61 1.77
C ILE A 85 8.46 20.73 3.24
N TRP A 86 8.26 19.66 4.04
CA TRP A 86 8.47 19.71 5.49
C TRP A 86 9.92 20.01 5.87
N ARG A 87 10.90 19.60 5.05
CA ARG A 87 12.32 19.93 5.25
C ARG A 87 12.59 21.41 5.45
N ASN A 88 11.83 22.29 4.81
CA ASN A 88 12.03 23.75 4.94
C ASN A 88 11.60 24.32 6.30
N TYR A 89 11.00 23.50 7.18
CA TYR A 89 10.44 23.91 8.46
C TYR A 89 11.09 23.23 9.66
N ILE A 90 12.10 22.38 9.44
CA ILE A 90 12.81 21.65 10.49
C ILE A 90 14.30 21.73 10.29
N ASP A 91 15.05 21.63 11.39
CA ASP A 91 16.50 21.53 11.34
C ASP A 91 16.90 20.06 11.12
N THR A 92 17.28 19.70 9.88
CA THR A 92 17.88 18.41 9.56
C THR A 92 18.74 18.50 8.30
N GLU A 93 19.90 17.84 8.31
CA GLU A 93 20.75 17.60 7.14
C GLU A 93 20.46 16.23 6.50
N ASN A 94 19.74 15.36 7.21
CA ASN A 94 19.45 13.98 6.84
C ASN A 94 18.17 13.85 6.01
N ASN A 95 17.90 12.63 5.53
CA ASN A 95 16.67 12.34 4.81
C ASN A 95 15.46 12.30 5.74
N ILE A 96 14.35 12.80 5.20
CA ILE A 96 13.04 12.71 5.82
C ILE A 96 12.31 11.52 5.21
N PHE A 97 11.78 10.63 6.04
CA PHE A 97 11.03 9.47 5.57
C PHE A 97 9.54 9.58 5.92
N SER A 98 8.67 9.34 4.94
CA SER A 98 7.22 9.28 5.16
C SER A 98 6.76 7.83 5.33
N PHE A 99 6.27 7.47 6.51
CA PHE A 99 5.66 6.14 6.74
C PHE A 99 4.18 6.13 6.36
N ASP A 100 3.92 6.23 5.07
CA ASP A 100 2.58 6.20 4.51
C ASP A 100 1.86 4.87 4.81
N ALA A 101 0.59 4.96 5.21
CA ALA A 101 -0.24 3.81 5.52
C ALA A 101 -1.73 4.12 5.40
N SER A 102 -2.49 3.10 4.97
CA SER A 102 -3.95 3.18 4.96
C SER A 102 -4.54 3.03 6.34
N GLY A 103 -5.51 3.89 6.65
CA GLY A 103 -6.24 3.83 7.91
C GLY A 103 -5.30 3.89 9.10
N GLU A 104 -4.21 4.64 9.00
CA GLU A 104 -3.18 4.63 10.04
C GLU A 104 -3.75 5.17 11.34
N ASN A 105 -3.63 4.38 12.40
CA ASN A 105 -4.21 4.69 13.69
C ASN A 105 -3.14 4.78 14.79
N ILE A 106 -3.55 5.18 15.98
CA ILE A 106 -2.62 5.41 17.09
C ILE A 106 -1.75 4.19 17.42
N VAL A 107 -2.29 2.97 17.26
CA VAL A 107 -1.55 1.72 17.48
C VAL A 107 -0.45 1.54 16.44
N GLY A 108 -0.75 1.76 15.16
CA GLY A 108 0.25 1.61 14.10
C GLY A 108 1.31 2.73 14.13
N ILE A 109 0.92 3.98 14.42
CA ILE A 109 1.87 5.09 14.66
C ILE A 109 2.83 4.73 15.79
N TRP A 110 2.29 4.30 16.94
CA TRP A 110 3.11 3.91 18.08
C TRP A 110 4.04 2.73 17.77
N SER A 111 3.55 1.76 17.00
CA SER A 111 4.35 0.59 16.59
C SER A 111 5.55 1.01 15.72
N LYS A 112 5.39 1.99 14.83
CA LYS A 112 6.48 2.56 14.03
C LYS A 112 7.52 3.26 14.89
N ILE A 113 7.09 4.07 15.85
CA ILE A 113 8.01 4.74 16.79
C ILE A 113 8.81 3.70 17.59
N LYS A 114 8.13 2.66 18.10
CA LYS A 114 8.78 1.55 18.81
C LYS A 114 9.74 0.78 17.93
N TYR A 115 9.38 0.55 16.67
CA TYR A 115 10.24 -0.12 15.69
C TYR A 115 11.52 0.68 15.44
N LEU A 116 11.42 1.98 15.17
CA LEU A 116 12.56 2.87 14.97
C LEU A 116 13.50 2.85 16.17
N GLN A 117 12.95 3.00 17.38
CA GLN A 117 13.72 2.95 18.62
C GLN A 117 14.40 1.59 18.81
N ALA A 118 13.71 0.47 18.56
CA ALA A 118 14.26 -0.87 18.71
C ALA A 118 15.38 -1.18 17.71
N LYS A 119 15.35 -0.55 16.52
CA LYS A 119 16.39 -0.66 15.49
C LYS A 119 17.52 0.35 15.66
N GLY A 120 17.48 1.20 16.69
CA GLY A 120 18.51 2.19 16.97
C GLY A 120 18.48 3.41 16.04
N HIS A 121 17.38 3.64 15.33
CA HIS A 121 17.23 4.85 14.52
C HIS A 121 16.98 6.06 15.41
N ASN A 122 17.77 7.11 15.21
CA ASN A 122 17.56 8.39 15.88
C ASN A 122 16.28 9.05 15.37
N ILE A 123 15.50 9.65 16.27
CA ILE A 123 14.32 10.45 15.93
C ILE A 123 14.62 11.88 16.40
N LYS A 124 15.25 12.67 15.51
CA LYS A 124 15.47 14.10 15.72
C LYS A 124 14.17 14.87 15.61
N ASN A 125 13.37 14.57 14.58
CA ASN A 125 12.07 15.19 14.35
C ASN A 125 10.99 14.13 14.04
N ALA A 126 9.77 14.37 14.51
CA ALA A 126 8.62 13.55 14.12
C ALA A 126 7.40 14.45 13.87
N LEU A 127 6.81 14.33 12.69
CA LEU A 127 5.52 14.93 12.36
C LEU A 127 4.44 13.87 12.45
N VAL A 128 3.56 13.99 13.45
CA VAL A 128 2.39 13.12 13.59
C VAL A 128 1.16 13.87 13.10
N VAL A 129 0.58 13.42 11.98
CA VAL A 129 -0.62 14.02 11.40
C VAL A 129 -1.84 13.34 12.01
N ILE A 130 -2.59 14.08 12.82
CA ILE A 130 -3.79 13.61 13.52
C ILE A 130 -5.03 14.01 12.73
N ASP A 131 -5.78 13.02 12.28
CA ASP A 131 -7.13 13.14 11.73
C ASP A 131 -8.07 12.18 12.48
N PRO A 132 -9.40 12.20 12.23
CA PRO A 132 -10.33 11.32 12.96
C PRO A 132 -10.00 9.83 12.86
N VAL A 133 -9.40 9.39 11.74
CA VAL A 133 -9.05 7.97 11.51
C VAL A 133 -7.98 7.49 12.49
N VAL A 134 -7.18 8.41 13.05
CA VAL A 134 -6.17 8.05 14.06
C VAL A 134 -6.78 7.37 15.29
N PHE A 135 -8.04 7.68 15.59
CA PHE A 135 -8.78 7.15 16.73
C PHE A 135 -9.76 6.03 16.35
N ASP A 136 -9.78 5.58 15.10
CA ASP A 136 -10.60 4.44 14.68
C ASP A 136 -10.11 3.13 15.32
N PRO A 137 -11.01 2.13 15.47
CA PRO A 137 -10.64 0.80 15.92
C PRO A 137 -9.46 0.23 15.13
N PHE A 138 -8.56 -0.45 15.82
CA PHE A 138 -7.42 -1.10 15.16
C PHE A 138 -7.87 -2.26 14.29
N ILE A 139 -7.50 -2.21 13.01
CA ILE A 139 -7.80 -3.23 12.00
C ILE A 139 -6.47 -3.78 11.49
N ASN A 140 -6.29 -5.10 11.57
CA ASN A 140 -5.10 -5.80 11.06
C ASN A 140 -5.46 -7.16 10.42
N ASN A 141 -6.66 -7.27 9.86
CA ASN A 141 -7.20 -8.48 9.23
C ASN A 141 -7.70 -8.25 7.79
N MET A 142 -7.54 -7.03 7.26
CA MET A 142 -7.89 -6.65 5.90
C MET A 142 -6.63 -6.24 5.15
N PRO A 143 -6.28 -6.86 4.01
CA PRO A 143 -4.98 -6.71 3.35
C PRO A 143 -4.48 -5.26 3.22
N ILE A 144 -5.33 -4.32 2.82
CA ILE A 144 -4.97 -2.91 2.63
C ILE A 144 -4.62 -2.16 3.93
N PHE A 145 -5.11 -2.62 5.08
CA PHE A 145 -4.90 -2.00 6.40
C PHE A 145 -3.91 -2.77 7.27
N MET A 146 -3.46 -3.95 6.83
CA MET A 146 -2.53 -4.75 7.61
C MET A 146 -1.21 -4.01 7.83
N LYS A 147 -0.64 -4.15 9.02
CA LYS A 147 0.67 -3.61 9.37
C LYS A 147 1.76 -4.55 8.92
N HIS A 148 2.92 -3.98 8.61
CA HIS A 148 4.12 -4.77 8.37
C HIS A 148 4.45 -5.61 9.62
N TYR A 149 4.66 -6.91 9.43
CA TYR A 149 4.81 -7.88 10.53
C TYR A 149 6.08 -7.69 11.38
N GLU A 150 7.08 -6.95 10.89
CA GLU A 150 8.23 -6.54 11.70
C GLU A 150 7.98 -5.28 12.54
N VAL A 151 7.00 -4.44 12.15
CA VAL A 151 6.69 -3.18 12.84
C VAL A 151 5.65 -3.41 13.92
N TYR A 152 4.59 -4.16 13.60
CA TYR A 152 3.55 -4.55 14.54
C TYR A 152 3.60 -6.08 14.74
N PRO A 153 3.60 -6.58 15.99
CA PRO A 153 3.75 -8.01 16.30
C PRO A 153 2.55 -8.82 15.78
N SER A 154 2.63 -9.22 14.52
CA SER A 154 1.60 -9.96 13.80
C SER A 154 2.22 -11.06 12.96
N SER A 155 1.41 -12.06 12.60
CA SER A 155 1.89 -13.23 11.90
C SER A 155 2.21 -12.92 10.43
N LYS A 156 3.48 -13.07 10.04
CA LYS A 156 3.91 -13.06 8.63
C LYS A 156 3.13 -14.07 7.80
N TYR A 157 2.85 -15.26 8.34
CA TYR A 157 2.09 -16.29 7.63
C TYR A 157 0.64 -15.88 7.41
N TYR A 158 0.02 -15.23 8.40
CA TYR A 158 -1.34 -14.71 8.24
C TYR A 158 -1.39 -13.56 7.22
N PHE A 159 -0.38 -12.67 7.21
CA PHE A 159 -0.24 -11.65 6.18
C PHE A 159 -0.20 -12.25 4.77
N GLN A 160 0.66 -13.25 4.56
CA GLN A 160 0.78 -13.95 3.27
C GLN A 160 -0.51 -14.69 2.90
N TYR A 161 -1.16 -15.32 3.86
CA TYR A 161 -2.45 -15.99 3.66
C TYR A 161 -3.54 -15.00 3.25
N ALA A 162 -3.64 -13.84 3.92
CA ALA A 162 -4.61 -12.80 3.60
C ALA A 162 -4.42 -12.27 2.17
N TYR A 163 -3.16 -12.10 1.73
CA TYR A 163 -2.84 -11.69 0.38
C TYR A 163 -3.10 -12.76 -0.68
N PHE A 164 -2.88 -14.02 -0.36
CA PHE A 164 -3.30 -15.13 -1.21
C PHE A 164 -4.83 -15.17 -1.37
N LEU A 165 -5.61 -14.97 -0.29
CA LEU A 165 -7.06 -14.87 -0.39
C LEU A 165 -7.52 -13.65 -1.21
N GLN A 166 -6.82 -12.52 -1.09
CA GLN A 166 -7.07 -11.33 -1.91
C GLN A 166 -6.83 -11.62 -3.40
N PHE A 167 -5.79 -12.38 -3.73
CA PHE A 167 -5.54 -12.84 -5.10
C PHE A 167 -6.66 -13.73 -5.63
N LEU A 168 -7.18 -14.65 -4.80
CA LEU A 168 -8.28 -15.54 -5.16
C LEU A 168 -9.64 -14.84 -5.30
N ASN A 169 -9.73 -13.54 -5.03
CA ASN A 169 -10.95 -12.78 -5.22
C ASN A 169 -11.36 -12.79 -6.71
N LEU A 170 -12.51 -13.40 -7.03
CA LEU A 170 -12.99 -13.53 -8.40
C LEU A 170 -13.15 -12.17 -9.11
N ARG A 171 -13.56 -11.12 -8.38
CA ARG A 171 -13.67 -9.77 -8.94
C ARG A 171 -12.30 -9.24 -9.35
N PHE A 172 -11.26 -9.47 -8.53
CA PHE A 172 -9.89 -9.11 -8.87
C PHE A 172 -9.39 -9.88 -10.09
N ILE A 173 -9.52 -11.22 -10.10
CA ILE A 173 -9.06 -12.07 -11.21
C ILE A 173 -9.74 -11.70 -12.53
N ILE A 174 -11.08 -11.58 -12.53
CA ILE A 174 -11.83 -11.20 -13.73
C ILE A 174 -11.41 -9.81 -14.22
N SER A 175 -11.24 -8.87 -13.29
CA SER A 175 -10.81 -7.51 -13.64
C SER A 175 -9.41 -7.51 -14.25
N GLN A 176 -8.49 -8.29 -13.69
CA GLN A 176 -7.14 -8.41 -14.23
C GLN A 176 -7.15 -9.03 -15.63
N ILE A 177 -7.89 -10.12 -15.84
CA ILE A 177 -7.97 -10.76 -17.15
C ILE A 177 -8.50 -9.78 -18.19
N GLN A 178 -9.55 -9.02 -17.86
CA GLN A 178 -10.08 -8.00 -18.75
C GLN A 178 -9.06 -6.90 -19.04
N TYR A 179 -8.32 -6.44 -18.03
CA TYR A 179 -7.25 -5.46 -18.22
C TYR A 179 -6.14 -6.00 -19.12
N MET A 180 -5.68 -7.24 -18.92
CA MET A 180 -4.65 -7.86 -19.76
C MET A 180 -5.08 -8.01 -21.22
N ILE A 181 -6.38 -8.24 -21.48
CA ILE A 181 -6.91 -8.35 -22.86
C ILE A 181 -7.11 -6.98 -23.51
N THR A 182 -7.62 -6.00 -22.76
CA THR A 182 -8.09 -4.74 -23.32
C THR A 182 -7.09 -3.59 -23.21
N GLY A 183 -6.16 -3.65 -22.25
CA GLY A 183 -5.28 -2.55 -21.85
C GLY A 183 -6.01 -1.34 -21.25
N ARG A 184 -7.31 -1.45 -20.94
CA ARG A 184 -8.16 -0.32 -20.54
C ARG A 184 -8.64 -0.50 -19.11
N LEU A 185 -8.43 0.53 -18.29
CA LEU A 185 -9.10 0.65 -17.00
C LEU A 185 -10.43 1.34 -17.24
N THR A 186 -11.54 0.60 -17.15
CA THR A 186 -12.91 1.12 -17.26
C THR A 186 -13.53 1.34 -15.89
N ASP A 187 -14.60 2.12 -15.80
CA ASP A 187 -15.32 2.42 -14.54
C ASP A 187 -15.83 1.16 -13.82
N LYS A 188 -15.98 0.03 -14.53
CA LYS A 188 -16.35 -1.26 -13.92
C LYS A 188 -15.28 -1.80 -12.96
N PHE A 189 -14.04 -1.30 -13.05
CA PHE A 189 -12.94 -1.60 -12.14
C PHE A 189 -12.84 -0.63 -10.96
N GLU A 190 -13.75 0.35 -10.84
CA GLU A 190 -13.81 1.20 -9.67
C GLU A 190 -13.89 0.34 -8.41
N ASN A 191 -13.00 0.65 -7.45
CA ASN A 191 -12.78 -0.08 -6.20
C ASN A 191 -12.00 -1.40 -6.31
N VAL A 192 -11.48 -1.76 -7.49
CA VAL A 192 -10.56 -2.90 -7.67
C VAL A 192 -9.17 -2.40 -8.08
N PHE A 193 -9.12 -1.44 -9.00
CA PHE A 193 -7.90 -0.83 -9.49
C PHE A 193 -7.87 0.67 -9.24
N GLU A 194 -6.66 1.18 -9.09
CA GLU A 194 -6.37 2.60 -9.14
C GLU A 194 -6.51 3.08 -10.59
N THR A 195 -7.32 4.13 -10.79
CA THR A 195 -7.53 4.74 -12.11
C THR A 195 -6.67 5.99 -12.32
N THR A 196 -6.00 6.49 -11.27
CA THR A 196 -5.09 7.63 -11.34
C THR A 196 -3.63 7.22 -11.21
N TYR A 197 -2.76 7.77 -12.06
CA TYR A 197 -1.35 7.46 -11.98
C TYR A 197 -0.69 8.18 -10.79
N TYR A 198 -0.01 7.41 -9.94
CA TYR A 198 0.82 7.90 -8.85
C TYR A 198 2.14 7.11 -8.76
N TYR A 199 3.12 7.66 -8.05
CA TYR A 199 4.32 6.93 -7.63
C TYR A 199 4.79 7.43 -6.25
N ASN A 200 5.58 6.62 -5.55
CA ASN A 200 6.31 7.05 -4.36
C ASN A 200 7.79 7.22 -4.70
N ASP A 201 8.40 8.27 -4.15
CA ASP A 201 9.85 8.46 -4.20
C ASP A 201 10.58 7.30 -3.53
N VAL A 202 11.63 6.79 -4.17
CA VAL A 202 12.30 5.55 -3.73
C VAL A 202 13.21 5.75 -2.53
N ILE A 203 13.47 6.99 -2.09
CA ILE A 203 14.36 7.28 -0.94
C ILE A 203 13.53 7.77 0.24
N THR A 204 12.66 8.75 0.03
CA THR A 204 11.89 9.44 1.07
C THR A 204 10.49 8.87 1.27
N ASN A 205 10.04 8.02 0.34
CA ASN A 205 8.68 7.50 0.25
C ASN A 205 7.63 8.63 0.11
N GLU A 206 8.03 9.78 -0.45
CA GLU A 206 7.12 10.87 -0.79
C GLU A 206 6.12 10.44 -1.86
N PHE A 207 4.83 10.62 -1.59
CA PHE A 207 3.75 10.29 -2.52
C PHE A 207 3.52 11.39 -3.55
N HIS A 208 3.60 11.03 -4.83
CA HIS A 208 3.34 11.93 -5.95
C HIS A 208 2.09 11.50 -6.74
N ASN A 209 1.01 12.30 -6.64
CA ASN A 209 -0.21 12.10 -7.42
C ASN A 209 -0.11 12.80 -8.80
N VAL A 210 0.68 12.21 -9.70
CA VAL A 210 0.96 12.77 -11.02
C VAL A 210 -0.32 12.97 -11.85
N GLY A 211 -1.27 12.05 -11.77
CA GLY A 211 -2.55 12.15 -12.50
C GLY A 211 -3.31 13.43 -12.13
N VAL A 212 -3.55 13.64 -10.84
CA VAL A 212 -4.26 14.84 -10.36
C VAL A 212 -3.46 16.12 -10.63
N LEU A 213 -2.14 16.08 -10.43
CA LEU A 213 -1.28 17.23 -10.68
C LEU A 213 -1.29 17.64 -12.17
N ASN A 214 -1.30 16.68 -13.09
CA ASN A 214 -1.38 16.95 -14.52
C ASN A 214 -2.75 17.52 -14.92
N GLU A 215 -3.84 17.01 -14.36
CA GLU A 215 -5.17 17.60 -14.58
C GLU A 215 -5.24 19.06 -14.10
N LEU A 216 -4.73 19.34 -12.89
CA LEU A 216 -4.69 20.69 -12.34
C LEU A 216 -3.83 21.64 -13.17
N LYS A 217 -2.67 21.19 -13.66
CA LYS A 217 -1.79 21.98 -14.54
C LYS A 217 -2.42 22.28 -15.88
N THR A 218 -3.18 21.33 -16.43
CA THR A 218 -3.76 21.45 -17.78
C THR A 218 -5.04 22.29 -17.77
N ASP A 219 -5.93 22.07 -16.80
CA ASP A 219 -7.24 22.72 -16.72
C ASP A 219 -7.74 22.73 -15.27
N SER A 220 -7.23 23.66 -14.46
CA SER A 220 -7.60 23.73 -13.03
C SER A 220 -9.08 24.07 -12.86
N LEU A 221 -9.63 25.00 -13.64
CA LEU A 221 -11.04 25.41 -13.55
C LEU A 221 -11.97 24.24 -13.88
N GLY A 222 -11.70 23.52 -14.97
CA GLY A 222 -12.49 22.35 -15.31
C GLY A 222 -12.27 21.19 -14.35
N TYR A 223 -11.07 21.01 -13.77
CA TYR A 223 -10.82 20.03 -12.71
C TYR A 223 -11.80 20.21 -11.53
N TYR A 224 -11.93 21.44 -11.02
CA TYR A 224 -12.87 21.76 -9.94
C TYR A 224 -14.33 21.68 -10.41
N LYS A 225 -14.64 22.15 -11.61
CA LYS A 225 -16.02 22.11 -12.15
C LYS A 225 -16.52 20.68 -12.30
N ARG A 226 -15.69 19.75 -12.79
CA ARG A 226 -16.00 18.32 -12.96
C ARG A 226 -16.19 17.59 -11.62
N ARG A 227 -15.65 18.13 -10.53
CA ARG A 227 -15.64 17.52 -9.18
C ARG A 227 -16.34 18.39 -8.14
N LYS A 228 -17.28 19.23 -8.57
CA LYS A 228 -18.00 20.16 -7.67
C LYS A 228 -18.70 19.43 -6.52
N ASP A 229 -19.11 18.18 -6.76
CA ASP A 229 -19.69 17.25 -5.78
C ASP A 229 -18.69 16.81 -4.68
N LYS A 230 -17.38 16.82 -4.96
CA LYS A 230 -16.33 16.42 -4.01
C LYS A 230 -15.84 17.57 -3.13
N PHE A 231 -16.11 18.81 -3.50
CA PHE A 231 -15.70 20.00 -2.75
C PHE A 231 -16.91 20.57 -2.00
N VAL A 232 -16.88 20.47 -0.67
CA VAL A 232 -17.93 21.04 0.17
C VAL A 232 -17.99 22.55 -0.06
N THR A 233 -19.19 23.09 -0.29
CA THR A 233 -19.38 24.55 -0.34
C THR A 233 -19.10 25.09 1.05
N ARG A 234 -17.96 25.78 1.21
CA ARG A 234 -17.65 26.45 2.47
C ARG A 234 -18.57 27.67 2.56
N THR A 235 -19.58 27.59 3.40
CA THR A 235 -20.29 28.78 3.90
C THR A 235 -19.30 29.49 4.80
N GLY A 236 -18.57 30.47 4.27
CA GLY A 236 -17.63 31.24 5.08
C GLY A 236 -18.36 31.79 6.30
N THR A 237 -18.02 31.27 7.46
CA THR A 237 -18.41 31.77 8.79
C THR A 237 -17.14 32.01 9.56
#